data_AF-A0A956ET80-F1
#
_entry.id   AF-A0A956ET80-F1
#
_cell.length_a   1.000
_cell.length_b   1.000
_cell.length_c   1.000
_cell.angle_alpha   90.00
_cell.angle_beta   90.00
_cell.angle_gamma   90.00
#
_symmetry.space_group_name_H-M   'P 1'
#
loop_
_entity.id
_entity.type
_entity.pdbx_description
1 polymer ?
#
loop_
_entity_poly.entity_id
_entity_poly.type
_entity_poly.pdbx_seq_one_letter_code
_entity_poly.pdbx_strand_id
1 'polypeptide(L)'
;MSARLAFVACVCGLALVGCGHSTRGANSSLDELRKIGPTTSDPSVAERWFSAELVSPGGDPGRANKAREVLDKLNVGSARAHLLRGIDDVHHGRMTSASEHYLASLQAARQENAPESPLIAWYAANEGLGFRHLAGKDLWADHKQTVTTAIDSPGFVGWRARAELVDWLTDEAWASADSNVEALTRKQFGCISDVRMAGPFGRRAAADTIRHYPAEKAGPWPMSWDSVPGTSIKPRQLKVESRGCNVAVDEPVHSGIF
;
A
#
# COMPACT_ATOMS: atom_id res chain seq x y z
N MET A 1 -18.37 -61.72 44.72
CA MET A 1 -18.16 -61.89 43.27
C MET A 1 -17.68 -60.58 42.68
N SER A 2 -16.47 -60.63 42.12
CA SER A 2 -15.88 -59.75 41.10
C SER A 2 -15.62 -58.27 41.40
N ALA A 3 -14.38 -58.06 41.84
CA ALA A 3 -13.64 -56.80 41.81
C ALA A 3 -13.43 -56.24 40.38
N ARG A 4 -13.36 -54.91 40.27
CA ARG A 4 -12.72 -54.18 39.16
C ARG A 4 -11.99 -52.98 39.78
N LEU A 5 -10.68 -53.13 40.00
CA LEU A 5 -9.58 -52.63 39.15
C LEU A 5 -9.36 -51.12 39.30
N ALA A 6 -8.40 -50.81 40.15
CA ALA A 6 -7.70 -49.54 40.21
C ALA A 6 -6.75 -49.41 39.02
N PHE A 7 -6.66 -48.21 38.44
CA PHE A 7 -5.49 -47.78 37.67
C PHE A 7 -5.22 -46.29 37.95
N VAL A 8 -4.03 -46.06 38.50
CA VAL A 8 -3.38 -44.78 38.80
C VAL A 8 -2.67 -44.30 37.53
N ALA A 9 -2.68 -43.01 37.23
CA ALA A 9 -1.61 -42.39 36.43
C ALA A 9 -1.54 -40.85 36.59
N CYS A 10 -0.49 -40.42 37.30
CA CYS A 10 0.32 -39.21 37.16
C CYS A 10 -0.31 -37.92 36.60
N VAL A 11 -0.58 -36.98 37.52
CA VAL A 11 -0.61 -35.54 37.24
C VAL A 11 0.83 -35.07 36.99
N CYS A 12 1.24 -35.00 35.72
CA CYS A 12 2.48 -34.34 35.31
C CYS A 12 2.30 -32.83 35.44
N GLY A 13 3.00 -32.23 36.40
CA GLY A 13 3.19 -30.78 36.48
C GLY A 13 3.98 -30.30 35.27
N LEU A 14 3.31 -29.60 34.36
CA LEU A 14 3.96 -28.79 33.34
C LEU A 14 4.60 -27.59 34.03
N ALA A 15 5.90 -27.70 34.26
CA ALA A 15 6.76 -26.57 34.51
C ALA A 15 6.63 -25.59 33.34
N LEU A 16 6.09 -24.40 33.63
CA LEU A 16 6.15 -23.24 32.78
C LEU A 16 7.63 -22.84 32.60
N VAL A 17 8.31 -23.47 31.64
CA VAL A 17 9.49 -22.89 31.01
C VAL A 17 8.97 -21.78 30.11
N GLY A 18 8.63 -20.64 30.73
CA GLY A 18 8.46 -19.41 30.00
C GLY A 18 9.80 -19.08 29.38
N CYS A 19 9.93 -19.27 28.07
CA CYS A 19 10.96 -18.58 27.31
C CYS A 19 10.80 -17.09 27.62
N GLY A 20 11.67 -16.57 28.47
CA GLY A 20 11.83 -15.14 28.70
C GLY A 20 12.34 -14.50 27.42
N HIS A 21 11.45 -14.33 26.44
CA HIS A 21 11.64 -13.37 25.38
C HIS A 21 11.54 -12.01 26.07
N SER A 22 12.69 -11.53 26.58
CA SER A 22 12.83 -10.14 26.97
C SER A 22 12.50 -9.34 25.72
N THR A 23 11.28 -8.82 25.66
CA THR A 23 10.93 -7.72 24.77
C THR A 23 11.74 -6.53 25.24
N ARG A 24 13.05 -6.50 24.94
CA ARG A 24 13.88 -5.31 25.10
C ARG A 24 13.17 -4.23 24.30
N GLY A 25 12.67 -3.23 25.00
CA GLY A 25 11.62 -2.33 24.53
C GLY A 25 11.92 -1.76 23.15
N ALA A 26 10.86 -1.51 22.39
CA ALA A 26 10.87 -0.84 21.10
C ALA A 26 11.52 0.58 21.11
N ASN A 27 11.99 1.05 22.27
CA ASN A 27 12.47 2.40 22.53
C ASN A 27 13.93 2.45 23.02
N SER A 28 14.79 1.53 22.59
CA SER A 28 16.23 1.64 22.91
C SER A 28 16.80 2.93 22.34
N SER A 29 17.54 3.67 23.18
CA SER A 29 18.21 4.89 22.73
C SER A 29 19.32 4.58 21.71
N LEU A 30 19.70 5.56 20.89
CA LEU A 30 20.80 5.41 19.94
C LEU A 30 22.12 4.99 20.64
N ASP A 31 22.38 5.52 21.84
CA ASP A 31 23.56 5.16 22.63
C ASP A 31 23.52 3.71 23.14
N GLU A 32 22.33 3.17 23.44
CA GLU A 32 22.18 1.75 23.77
C GLU A 32 22.41 0.89 22.53
N LEU A 33 21.80 1.24 21.40
CA LEU A 33 21.96 0.52 20.13
C LEU A 33 23.43 0.49 19.69
N ARG A 34 24.19 1.56 19.90
CA ARG A 34 25.64 1.61 19.63
C ARG A 34 26.47 0.65 20.49
N LYS A 35 26.00 0.33 21.69
CA LYS A 35 26.69 -0.62 22.59
C LYS A 35 26.38 -2.07 22.22
N ILE A 36 25.14 -2.37 21.88
CA ILE A 36 24.68 -3.76 21.67
C ILE A 36 24.72 -4.19 20.19
N GLY A 37 24.54 -3.26 19.26
CA GLY A 37 24.43 -3.52 17.84
C GLY A 37 25.65 -4.21 17.21
N PRO A 38 26.90 -3.76 17.49
CA PRO A 38 28.09 -4.34 16.87
C PRO A 38 28.32 -5.83 17.14
N THR A 39 27.77 -6.36 18.23
CA THR A 39 27.96 -7.75 18.68
C THR A 39 26.67 -8.55 18.71
N THR A 40 25.56 -7.98 18.22
CA THR A 40 24.27 -8.64 18.27
C THR A 40 24.19 -9.82 17.30
N SER A 41 23.52 -10.89 17.73
CA SER A 41 23.00 -11.95 16.86
C SER A 41 21.48 -11.85 16.66
N ASP A 42 20.83 -10.86 17.30
CA ASP A 42 19.39 -10.61 17.21
C ASP A 42 19.10 -9.71 15.99
N PRO A 43 18.37 -10.22 14.97
CA PRO A 43 17.96 -9.46 13.79
C PRO A 43 17.26 -8.13 14.12
N SER A 44 16.42 -8.11 15.16
CA SER A 44 15.65 -6.92 15.55
C SER A 44 16.54 -5.81 16.11
N VAL A 45 17.65 -6.18 16.74
CA VAL A 45 18.63 -5.22 17.25
C VAL A 45 19.47 -4.67 16.11
N ALA A 46 19.89 -5.52 15.17
CA ALA A 46 20.63 -5.09 13.98
C ALA A 46 19.80 -4.13 13.12
N GLU A 47 18.52 -4.45 12.89
CA GLU A 47 17.59 -3.59 12.14
C GLU A 47 17.37 -2.24 12.82
N ARG A 48 17.10 -2.24 14.13
CA ARG A 48 16.90 -0.98 14.89
C ARG A 48 18.17 -0.14 14.92
N TRP A 49 19.33 -0.75 15.10
CA TRP A 49 20.60 -0.03 15.08
C TRP A 49 20.86 0.58 13.71
N PHE A 50 20.66 -0.18 12.63
CA PHE A 50 20.81 0.34 11.27
C PHE A 50 19.84 1.49 10.98
N SER A 51 18.56 1.33 11.34
CA SER A 51 17.55 2.39 11.23
C SER A 51 17.95 3.65 11.99
N ALA A 52 18.43 3.49 13.23
CA ALA A 52 18.78 4.63 14.08
C ALA A 52 19.99 5.39 13.54
N GLU A 53 21.02 4.71 13.04
CA GLU A 53 22.19 5.39 12.46
C GLU A 53 21.90 6.00 11.09
N LEU A 54 20.98 5.42 10.31
CA LEU A 54 20.68 5.87 8.94
C LEU A 54 19.76 7.10 8.91
N VAL A 55 18.67 7.09 9.69
CA VAL A 55 17.59 8.09 9.52
C VAL A 55 17.23 8.88 10.78
N SER A 56 17.76 8.52 11.96
CA SER A 56 17.42 9.24 13.19
C SER A 56 18.37 10.43 13.45
N PRO A 57 17.90 11.47 14.15
CA PRO A 57 18.76 12.56 14.61
C PRO A 57 19.96 12.03 15.40
N GLY A 58 21.17 12.52 15.09
CA GLY A 58 22.41 12.08 15.73
C GLY A 58 22.98 10.75 15.20
N GLY A 59 22.37 10.18 14.16
CA GLY A 59 22.93 9.07 13.40
C GLY A 59 24.27 9.42 12.76
N ASP A 60 25.12 8.40 12.55
CA ASP A 60 26.44 8.54 11.95
C ASP A 60 26.57 7.65 10.70
N PRO A 61 26.90 8.20 9.51
CA PRO A 61 27.02 7.42 8.28
C PRO A 61 28.04 6.27 8.36
N GLY A 62 29.16 6.47 9.06
CA GLY A 62 30.17 5.43 9.26
C GLY A 62 29.66 4.27 10.11
N ARG A 63 28.80 4.54 11.09
CA ARG A 63 28.11 3.52 11.88
C ARG A 63 26.94 2.89 11.13
N ALA A 64 26.22 3.63 10.30
CA ALA A 64 25.18 3.08 9.43
C ALA A 64 25.76 1.98 8.51
N ASN A 65 26.94 2.22 7.91
CA ASN A 65 27.65 1.21 7.12
C ASN A 65 27.96 -0.05 7.93
N LYS A 66 28.48 0.08 9.15
CA LYS A 66 28.77 -1.06 10.04
C LYS A 66 27.50 -1.80 10.46
N ALA A 67 26.43 -1.06 10.75
CA ALA A 67 25.14 -1.64 11.11
C ALA A 67 24.53 -2.42 9.94
N ARG A 68 24.65 -1.89 8.71
CA ARG A 68 24.28 -2.60 7.49
C ARG A 68 25.08 -3.90 7.31
N GLU A 69 26.40 -3.87 7.51
CA GLU A 69 27.21 -5.10 7.44
C GLU A 69 26.74 -6.18 8.42
N VAL A 70 26.35 -5.81 9.64
CA VAL A 70 25.80 -6.75 10.63
C VAL A 70 24.43 -7.27 10.18
N LEU A 71 23.54 -6.39 9.73
CA LEU A 71 22.22 -6.73 9.21
C LEU A 71 22.31 -7.70 8.01
N ASP A 72 23.28 -7.48 7.11
CA ASP A 72 23.54 -8.34 5.95
C ASP A 72 24.12 -9.70 6.35
N LYS A 73 25.05 -9.74 7.30
CA LYS A 73 25.58 -11.02 7.85
C LYS A 73 24.50 -11.88 8.49
N LEU A 74 23.49 -11.25 9.11
CA LEU A 74 22.37 -11.96 9.72
C LEU A 74 21.28 -12.36 8.71
N ASN A 75 21.42 -11.99 7.43
CA ASN A 75 20.42 -12.24 6.38
C ASN A 75 19.00 -11.80 6.79
N VAL A 76 18.87 -10.64 7.45
CA VAL A 76 17.57 -10.13 7.89
C VAL A 76 16.71 -9.79 6.67
N GLY A 77 15.62 -10.53 6.47
CA GLY A 77 14.71 -10.41 5.33
C GLY A 77 13.37 -9.76 5.65
N SER A 78 13.31 -8.95 6.72
CA SER A 78 12.09 -8.24 7.08
C SER A 78 11.78 -7.10 6.10
N ALA A 79 10.52 -6.68 6.05
CA ALA A 79 10.11 -5.53 5.24
C ALA A 79 10.92 -4.28 5.57
N ARG A 80 11.08 -3.97 6.87
CA ARG A 80 11.87 -2.81 7.30
C ARG A 80 13.35 -2.95 6.94
N ALA A 81 13.97 -4.12 7.09
CA ALA A 81 15.37 -4.30 6.72
C ALA A 81 15.60 -4.05 5.23
N HIS A 82 14.73 -4.58 4.36
CA HIS A 82 14.79 -4.30 2.93
C HIS A 82 14.55 -2.83 2.61
N LEU A 83 13.56 -2.19 3.23
CA LEU A 83 13.31 -0.77 3.07
C LEU A 83 14.56 0.08 3.39
N LEU A 84 15.20 -0.18 4.53
CA LEU A 84 16.37 0.58 4.96
C LEU A 84 17.56 0.40 4.01
N ARG A 85 17.76 -0.82 3.47
CA ARG A 85 18.79 -1.05 2.43
C ARG A 85 18.48 -0.26 1.16
N GLY A 86 17.21 -0.19 0.75
CA GLY A 86 16.77 0.60 -0.40
C GLY A 86 17.06 2.09 -0.22
N ILE A 87 16.69 2.65 0.94
CA ILE A 87 16.98 4.05 1.30
C ILE A 87 18.49 4.31 1.26
N ASP A 88 19.29 3.45 1.91
CA ASP A 88 20.75 3.60 1.90
C ASP A 88 21.32 3.53 0.47
N ASP A 89 20.83 2.62 -0.37
CA ASP A 89 21.26 2.49 -1.76
C ASP A 89 20.96 3.73 -2.60
N VAL A 90 19.78 4.35 -2.45
CA VAL A 90 19.44 5.61 -3.14
C VAL A 90 20.44 6.71 -2.76
N HIS A 91 20.74 6.87 -1.47
CA HIS A 91 21.66 7.91 -0.98
C HIS A 91 23.10 7.72 -1.47
N HIS A 92 23.44 6.50 -1.90
CA HIS A 92 24.74 6.18 -2.48
C HIS A 92 24.70 5.99 -4.01
N GLY A 93 23.59 6.36 -4.67
CA GLY A 93 23.45 6.28 -6.13
C GLY A 93 23.33 4.86 -6.70
N ARG A 94 23.03 3.85 -5.87
CA ARG A 94 22.94 2.44 -6.26
C ARG A 94 21.50 2.07 -6.70
N MET A 95 20.98 2.77 -7.72
CA MET A 95 19.54 2.71 -8.08
C MET A 95 19.03 1.30 -8.41
N THR A 96 19.78 0.49 -9.17
CA THR A 96 19.38 -0.89 -9.46
C THR A 96 19.19 -1.72 -8.19
N SER A 97 20.13 -1.62 -7.24
CA SER A 97 20.05 -2.34 -5.96
C SER A 97 18.94 -1.78 -5.06
N ALA A 98 18.73 -0.46 -5.09
CA ALA A 98 17.64 0.18 -4.37
C ALA A 98 16.27 -0.34 -4.83
N SER A 99 16.02 -0.41 -6.13
CA SER A 99 14.75 -0.92 -6.69
C SER A 99 14.49 -2.36 -6.27
N GLU A 100 15.51 -3.22 -6.34
CA GLU A 100 15.41 -4.62 -5.85
C GLU A 100 15.04 -4.69 -4.37
N HIS A 101 15.66 -3.85 -3.54
CA HIS A 101 15.35 -3.79 -2.13
C HIS A 101 13.94 -3.24 -1.83
N TYR A 102 13.44 -2.28 -2.60
CA TYR A 102 12.06 -1.81 -2.46
C TYR A 102 11.05 -2.91 -2.83
N LEU A 103 11.29 -3.68 -3.90
CA LEU A 103 10.40 -4.79 -4.27
C LEU A 103 10.46 -5.95 -3.27
N ALA A 104 11.64 -6.25 -2.74
CA ALA A 104 11.80 -7.21 -1.65
C ALA A 104 11.08 -6.74 -0.36
N SER A 105 11.14 -5.44 -0.05
CA SER A 105 10.43 -4.84 1.08
C SER A 105 8.92 -4.98 0.94
N LEU A 106 8.37 -4.65 -0.23
CA LEU A 106 6.96 -4.85 -0.56
C LEU A 106 6.53 -6.32 -0.42
N GLN A 107 7.35 -7.24 -0.94
CA GLN A 107 7.10 -8.68 -0.88
C GLN A 107 7.11 -9.20 0.57
N ALA A 108 8.04 -8.75 1.41
CA ALA A 108 8.08 -9.09 2.82
C ALA A 108 6.89 -8.48 3.59
N ALA A 109 6.60 -7.19 3.34
CA ALA A 109 5.47 -6.48 3.96
C ALA A 109 4.13 -7.15 3.67
N ARG A 110 3.99 -7.82 2.51
CA ARG A 110 2.79 -8.60 2.18
C ARG A 110 2.51 -9.74 3.16
N GLN A 111 3.56 -10.34 3.74
CA GLN A 111 3.49 -11.50 4.62
C GLN A 111 3.57 -11.13 6.11
N GLU A 112 4.04 -9.92 6.42
CA GLU A 112 4.23 -9.45 7.79
C GLU A 112 2.98 -8.75 8.32
N ASN A 113 2.36 -9.32 9.36
CA ASN A 113 1.24 -8.69 10.07
C ASN A 113 1.74 -7.70 11.13
N ALA A 114 2.33 -6.59 10.68
CA ALA A 114 2.75 -5.49 11.55
C ALA A 114 1.91 -4.22 11.25
N PRO A 115 1.60 -3.39 12.26
CA PRO A 115 0.85 -2.14 12.05
C PRO A 115 1.44 -1.22 10.98
N GLU A 116 2.76 -1.23 10.83
CA GLU A 116 3.51 -0.44 9.86
C GLU A 116 3.61 -1.07 8.47
N SER A 117 3.30 -2.36 8.29
CA SER A 117 3.45 -3.07 7.01
C SER A 117 2.77 -2.36 5.84
N PRO A 118 1.53 -1.83 5.97
CA PRO A 118 0.89 -1.10 4.87
C PRO A 118 1.62 0.18 4.47
N LEU A 119 2.25 0.87 5.43
CA LEU A 119 2.99 2.10 5.18
C LEU A 119 4.34 1.80 4.51
N ILE A 120 5.06 0.79 5.01
CA ILE A 120 6.31 0.31 4.41
C ILE A 120 6.07 -0.14 2.97
N ALA A 121 5.02 -0.95 2.76
CA ALA A 121 4.66 -1.44 1.43
C ALA A 121 4.34 -0.30 0.46
N TRP A 122 3.57 0.71 0.91
CA TRP A 122 3.22 1.85 0.05
C TRP A 122 4.45 2.66 -0.33
N TYR A 123 5.29 3.02 0.64
CA TYR A 123 6.53 3.75 0.38
C TYR A 123 7.43 2.98 -0.58
N ALA A 124 7.63 1.67 -0.34
CA ALA A 124 8.45 0.84 -1.20
C ALA A 124 7.87 0.71 -2.62
N ALA A 125 6.55 0.58 -2.78
CA ALA A 125 5.92 0.56 -4.10
C ALA A 125 6.09 1.89 -4.84
N ASN A 126 5.89 3.01 -4.16
CA ASN A 126 6.00 4.35 -4.75
C ASN A 126 7.45 4.68 -5.17
N GLU A 127 8.43 4.40 -4.32
CA GLU A 127 9.85 4.61 -4.65
C GLU A 127 10.33 3.62 -5.72
N GLY A 128 9.94 2.34 -5.63
CA GLY A 128 10.26 1.34 -6.64
C GLY A 128 9.75 1.73 -8.04
N LEU A 129 8.55 2.29 -8.10
CA LEU A 129 8.01 2.93 -9.30
C LEU A 129 8.84 4.14 -9.73
N GLY A 130 9.17 5.05 -8.81
CA GLY A 130 9.94 6.26 -9.08
C GLY A 130 11.29 5.98 -9.73
N PHE A 131 11.95 4.88 -9.36
CA PHE A 131 13.27 4.50 -9.87
C PHE A 131 13.25 3.44 -10.99
N ARG A 132 12.07 3.04 -11.48
CA ARG A 132 11.94 1.95 -12.48
C ARG A 132 12.77 2.16 -13.76
N HIS A 133 12.88 3.41 -14.21
CA HIS A 133 13.65 3.78 -15.42
C HIS A 133 15.15 3.96 -15.16
N LEU A 134 15.56 4.04 -13.89
CA LEU A 134 16.96 4.17 -13.49
C LEU A 134 17.59 2.82 -13.11
N ALA A 135 16.76 1.81 -12.85
CA ALA A 135 17.22 0.43 -12.79
C ALA A 135 17.66 0.03 -14.19
N GLY A 136 18.96 -0.17 -14.41
CA GLY A 136 19.52 -0.46 -15.75
C GLY A 136 19.11 -1.81 -16.38
N LYS A 137 18.14 -2.52 -15.78
CA LYS A 137 17.54 -3.78 -16.24
C LYS A 137 16.03 -3.60 -16.36
N ASP A 138 15.39 -4.45 -17.15
CA ASP A 138 13.92 -4.51 -17.26
C ASP A 138 13.31 -5.01 -15.95
N LEU A 139 13.13 -4.08 -15.01
CA LEU A 139 12.61 -4.32 -13.66
C LEU A 139 11.20 -4.92 -13.73
N TRP A 140 10.42 -4.54 -14.73
CA TRP A 140 9.08 -5.08 -14.92
C TRP A 140 9.13 -6.55 -15.31
N ALA A 141 9.95 -6.93 -16.30
CA ALA A 141 10.06 -8.32 -16.73
C ALA A 141 10.45 -9.25 -15.57
N ASP A 142 11.39 -8.82 -14.72
CA ASP A 142 11.89 -9.60 -13.59
C ASP A 142 10.85 -9.73 -12.45
N HIS A 143 10.04 -8.69 -12.22
CA HIS A 143 9.14 -8.62 -11.06
C HIS A 143 7.64 -8.64 -11.38
N LYS A 144 7.25 -8.81 -12.64
CA LYS A 144 5.84 -8.85 -13.08
C LYS A 144 5.00 -9.78 -12.22
N GLN A 145 5.48 -11.00 -11.94
CA GLN A 145 4.74 -11.96 -11.12
C GLN A 145 4.57 -11.50 -9.67
N THR A 146 5.60 -10.86 -9.09
CA THR A 146 5.54 -10.28 -7.74
C THR A 146 4.48 -9.19 -7.68
N VAL A 147 4.49 -8.28 -8.67
CA VAL A 147 3.53 -7.17 -8.76
C VAL A 147 2.11 -7.67 -8.94
N THR A 148 1.85 -8.54 -9.92
CA THR A 148 0.48 -9.05 -10.19
C THR A 148 -0.06 -9.87 -9.02
N THR A 149 0.79 -10.69 -8.38
CA THR A 149 0.38 -11.44 -7.17
C THR A 149 0.01 -10.50 -6.03
N ALA A 150 0.75 -9.41 -5.82
CA ALA A 150 0.44 -8.42 -4.79
C ALA A 150 -0.81 -7.58 -5.11
N ILE A 151 -1.21 -7.46 -6.37
CA ILE A 151 -2.48 -6.85 -6.77
C ILE A 151 -3.66 -7.78 -6.47
N ASP A 152 -3.55 -9.05 -6.87
CA ASP A 152 -4.63 -10.04 -6.78
C ASP A 152 -4.82 -10.58 -5.36
N SER A 153 -3.73 -10.72 -4.60
CA SER A 153 -3.70 -11.26 -3.24
C SER A 153 -2.83 -10.37 -2.34
N PRO A 154 -3.33 -9.19 -1.94
CA PRO A 154 -2.50 -8.13 -1.34
C PRO A 154 -1.95 -8.43 0.06
N GLY A 155 -2.44 -9.44 0.78
CA GLY A 155 -2.00 -9.72 2.14
C GLY A 155 -2.04 -8.46 3.03
N PHE A 156 -0.91 -8.11 3.65
CA PHE A 156 -0.78 -6.94 4.53
C PHE A 156 -0.26 -5.66 3.85
N VAL A 157 -0.11 -5.61 2.52
CA VAL A 157 0.43 -4.39 1.83
C VAL A 157 -0.51 -3.18 1.90
N GLY A 158 -1.80 -3.41 2.16
CA GLY A 158 -2.81 -2.36 2.22
C GLY A 158 -3.19 -1.76 0.86
N TRP A 159 -4.25 -0.94 0.87
CA TRP A 159 -4.86 -0.43 -0.37
C TRP A 159 -3.98 0.58 -1.11
N ARG A 160 -3.15 1.36 -0.40
CA ARG A 160 -2.28 2.37 -1.01
C ARG A 160 -1.19 1.72 -1.85
N ALA A 161 -0.45 0.78 -1.28
CA ALA A 161 0.56 0.02 -2.02
C ALA A 161 -0.08 -0.70 -3.21
N ARG A 162 -1.24 -1.35 -3.00
CA ARG A 162 -1.96 -2.01 -4.08
C ARG A 162 -2.30 -1.04 -5.23
N ALA A 163 -2.72 0.19 -4.92
CA ALA A 163 -3.04 1.20 -5.93
C ALA A 163 -1.81 1.56 -6.78
N GLU A 164 -0.66 1.83 -6.15
CA GLU A 164 0.62 2.08 -6.86
C GLU A 164 0.96 0.92 -7.81
N LEU A 165 0.78 -0.33 -7.36
CA LEU A 165 1.04 -1.50 -8.21
C LEU A 165 0.09 -1.59 -9.42
N VAL A 166 -1.17 -1.19 -9.26
CA VAL A 166 -2.12 -1.12 -10.37
C VAL A 166 -1.75 0.00 -11.34
N ASP A 167 -1.27 1.14 -10.85
CA ASP A 167 -0.71 2.21 -11.69
C ASP A 167 0.48 1.69 -12.49
N TRP A 168 1.41 0.96 -11.87
CA TRP A 168 2.53 0.34 -12.58
C TRP A 168 2.03 -0.63 -13.67
N LEU A 169 1.13 -1.55 -13.33
CA LEU A 169 0.55 -2.49 -14.29
C LEU A 169 -0.10 -1.75 -15.48
N THR A 170 -0.76 -0.62 -15.21
CA THR A 170 -1.40 0.22 -16.23
C THR A 170 -0.38 0.91 -17.13
N ASP A 171 0.70 1.46 -16.56
CA ASP A 171 1.80 2.06 -17.32
C ASP A 171 2.45 1.07 -18.28
N GLU A 172 2.69 -0.17 -17.82
CA GLU A 172 3.28 -1.23 -18.64
C GLU A 172 2.34 -1.71 -19.75
N ALA A 173 1.04 -1.74 -19.47
CA ALA A 173 0.02 -2.04 -20.48
C ALA A 173 -0.05 -0.94 -21.56
N TRP A 174 0.09 0.34 -21.18
CA TRP A 174 0.23 1.44 -22.13
C TRP A 174 1.52 1.35 -22.95
N ALA A 175 2.65 1.09 -22.29
CA ALA A 175 3.96 0.97 -22.95
C ALA A 175 3.99 -0.17 -23.99
N SER A 176 3.25 -1.25 -23.73
CA SER A 176 3.10 -2.39 -24.65
C SER A 176 1.96 -2.24 -25.67
N ALA A 177 1.30 -1.08 -25.72
CA ALA A 177 0.19 -0.77 -26.61
C ALA A 177 -0.98 -1.78 -26.53
N ASP A 178 -1.31 -2.25 -25.31
CA ASP A 178 -2.50 -3.07 -25.10
C ASP A 178 -3.76 -2.27 -25.47
N SER A 179 -4.67 -2.88 -26.22
CA SER A 179 -5.94 -2.26 -26.59
C SER A 179 -6.96 -2.14 -25.44
N ASN A 180 -6.76 -2.86 -24.34
CA ASN A 180 -7.74 -3.00 -23.26
C ASN A 180 -7.35 -2.28 -21.96
N VAL A 181 -6.41 -1.34 -22.01
CA VAL A 181 -5.86 -0.68 -20.79
C VAL A 181 -6.97 -0.10 -19.92
N GLU A 182 -7.93 0.62 -20.49
CA GLU A 182 -9.00 1.24 -19.70
C GLU A 182 -9.87 0.21 -18.95
N ALA A 183 -10.17 -0.92 -19.58
CA ALA A 183 -10.95 -2.00 -18.97
C ALA A 183 -10.14 -2.70 -17.86
N LEU A 184 -8.84 -2.90 -18.09
CA LEU A 184 -7.90 -3.43 -17.09
C LEU A 184 -7.83 -2.51 -15.86
N THR A 185 -7.58 -1.22 -16.07
CA THR A 185 -7.50 -0.20 -15.02
C THR A 185 -8.78 -0.16 -14.20
N ARG A 186 -9.95 -0.10 -14.85
CA ARG A 186 -11.26 -0.10 -14.17
C ARG A 186 -11.46 -1.33 -13.29
N LYS A 187 -11.15 -2.52 -13.83
CA LYS A 187 -11.24 -3.79 -13.10
C LYS A 187 -10.30 -3.80 -11.89
N GLN A 188 -9.05 -3.40 -12.09
CA GLN A 188 -8.01 -3.55 -11.06
C GLN A 188 -8.15 -2.53 -9.93
N PHE A 189 -8.55 -1.30 -10.22
CA PHE A 189 -8.89 -0.32 -9.18
C PHE A 189 -10.24 -0.60 -8.51
N GLY A 190 -11.07 -1.49 -9.05
CA GLY A 190 -12.40 -1.78 -8.51
C GLY A 190 -13.36 -0.60 -8.70
N CYS A 191 -13.24 0.10 -9.82
CA CYS A 191 -14.01 1.30 -10.10
C CYS A 191 -15.49 0.98 -10.38
N ILE A 192 -16.36 1.93 -10.06
CA ILE A 192 -17.81 1.80 -10.29
C ILE A 192 -18.05 1.62 -11.79
N SER A 193 -18.76 0.55 -12.18
CA SER A 193 -19.04 0.21 -13.57
C SER A 193 -20.24 0.95 -14.15
N ASP A 194 -21.20 1.28 -13.28
CA ASP A 194 -22.50 1.81 -13.67
C ASP A 194 -22.76 3.12 -12.93
N VAL A 195 -22.43 4.23 -13.59
CA VAL A 195 -22.67 5.58 -13.10
C VAL A 195 -23.70 6.27 -13.97
N ARG A 196 -24.60 7.02 -13.34
CA ARG A 196 -25.53 7.92 -14.02
C ARG A 196 -25.31 9.32 -13.47
N MET A 197 -25.31 10.30 -14.35
CA MET A 197 -25.27 11.72 -13.97
C MET A 197 -26.58 12.39 -14.39
N ALA A 198 -26.99 13.41 -13.64
CA ALA A 198 -28.22 14.13 -13.91
C ALA A 198 -28.01 15.63 -13.70
N GLY A 199 -28.65 16.45 -14.52
CA GLY A 199 -28.58 17.90 -14.38
C GLY A 199 -28.92 18.64 -15.67
N PRO A 200 -28.61 19.94 -15.74
CA PRO A 200 -28.12 20.75 -14.62
C PRO A 200 -29.22 21.04 -13.60
N PHE A 201 -28.85 20.99 -12.31
CA PHE A 201 -29.66 21.53 -11.21
C PHE A 201 -29.15 22.92 -10.77
N GLY A 202 -30.02 23.70 -10.13
CA GLY A 202 -29.64 25.01 -9.58
C GLY A 202 -29.30 26.07 -10.64
N ARG A 203 -28.63 27.15 -10.21
CA ARG A 203 -28.25 28.32 -11.01
C ARG A 203 -26.75 28.65 -10.94
N ARG A 204 -25.90 27.70 -10.53
CA ARG A 204 -24.45 27.89 -10.25
C ARG A 204 -24.16 28.96 -9.17
N ALA A 205 -25.02 29.12 -8.17
CA ALA A 205 -24.74 29.99 -7.02
C ALA A 205 -24.00 29.23 -5.92
N ALA A 206 -23.22 29.92 -5.06
CA ALA A 206 -22.58 29.26 -3.91
C ALA A 206 -23.59 28.59 -2.96
N ALA A 207 -24.81 29.11 -2.85
CA ALA A 207 -25.89 28.49 -2.09
C ALA A 207 -26.39 27.17 -2.71
N ASP A 208 -26.15 26.93 -4.00
CA ASP A 208 -26.59 25.73 -4.70
C ASP A 208 -25.74 24.50 -4.36
N THR A 209 -24.57 24.65 -3.73
CA THR A 209 -23.73 23.53 -3.28
C THR A 209 -24.09 23.00 -1.90
N ILE A 210 -24.89 23.74 -1.13
CA ILE A 210 -25.35 23.36 0.22
C ILE A 210 -26.84 22.95 0.25
N ARG A 211 -27.53 23.03 -0.89
CA ARG A 211 -28.93 22.63 -1.03
C ARG A 211 -29.01 21.21 -1.57
N HIS A 212 -29.97 20.44 -1.05
CA HIS A 212 -30.30 19.12 -1.58
C HIS A 212 -31.14 19.18 -2.87
N TYR A 213 -30.80 18.35 -3.84
CA TYR A 213 -31.55 18.18 -5.09
C TYR A 213 -32.35 16.88 -5.14
N PRO A 214 -33.42 16.82 -5.95
CA PRO A 214 -34.22 15.61 -6.11
C PRO A 214 -33.42 14.37 -6.53
N ALA A 215 -32.33 14.53 -7.29
CA ALA A 215 -31.46 13.43 -7.71
C ALA A 215 -30.67 12.79 -6.55
N GLU A 216 -30.50 13.48 -5.42
CA GLU A 216 -29.81 12.93 -4.23
C GLU A 216 -30.71 11.98 -3.42
N LYS A 217 -32.02 11.96 -3.69
CA LYS A 217 -32.95 11.10 -2.96
C LYS A 217 -32.74 9.64 -3.34
N ALA A 218 -32.81 8.76 -2.35
CA ALA A 218 -32.82 7.33 -2.58
C ALA A 218 -34.05 6.91 -3.41
N GLY A 219 -33.84 6.01 -4.37
CA GLY A 219 -34.87 5.48 -5.24
C GLY A 219 -34.56 5.68 -6.74
N PRO A 220 -35.41 5.14 -7.62
CA PRO A 220 -35.21 5.28 -9.06
C PRO A 220 -35.38 6.73 -9.48
N TRP A 221 -34.47 7.23 -10.32
CA TRP A 221 -34.61 8.53 -10.94
C TRP A 221 -35.72 8.51 -12.00
N PRO A 222 -36.52 9.59 -12.11
CA PRO A 222 -37.39 9.79 -13.25
C PRO A 222 -36.59 10.10 -14.52
N MET A 223 -37.21 9.96 -15.69
CA MET A 223 -36.57 10.31 -16.97
C MET A 223 -36.24 11.81 -17.09
N SER A 224 -37.03 12.68 -16.43
CA SER A 224 -36.76 14.12 -16.31
C SER A 224 -37.30 14.65 -14.99
N TRP A 225 -36.74 15.76 -14.52
CA TRP A 225 -37.20 16.47 -13.32
C TRP A 225 -37.95 17.74 -13.70
N ASP A 226 -38.69 18.27 -12.73
CA ASP A 226 -39.35 19.57 -12.86
C ASP A 226 -38.33 20.69 -13.10
N SER A 227 -38.74 21.68 -13.90
CA SER A 227 -37.96 22.91 -14.11
C SER A 227 -37.79 23.64 -12.78
N VAL A 228 -36.59 24.15 -12.53
CA VAL A 228 -36.37 25.08 -11.42
C VAL A 228 -36.97 26.43 -11.81
N PRO A 229 -37.74 27.11 -10.95
CA PRO A 229 -38.24 28.45 -11.24
C PRO A 229 -37.09 29.36 -11.67
N GLY A 230 -37.26 30.14 -12.74
CA GLY A 230 -36.23 31.02 -13.28
C GLY A 230 -35.17 30.36 -14.17
N THR A 231 -35.30 29.06 -14.47
CA THR A 231 -34.53 28.40 -15.54
C THR A 231 -35.48 27.84 -16.59
N SER A 232 -35.12 27.97 -17.87
CA SER A 232 -35.85 27.33 -18.98
C SER A 232 -35.42 25.88 -19.22
N ILE A 233 -34.34 25.44 -18.58
CA ILE A 233 -33.72 24.14 -18.78
C ILE A 233 -34.22 23.17 -17.70
N LYS A 234 -34.76 22.03 -18.14
CA LYS A 234 -35.15 20.92 -17.26
C LYS A 234 -33.94 20.03 -16.98
N PRO A 235 -33.69 19.67 -15.71
CA PRO A 235 -32.72 18.63 -15.40
C PRO A 235 -33.17 17.31 -16.02
N ARG A 236 -32.21 16.56 -16.54
CA ARG A 236 -32.43 15.25 -17.15
C ARG A 236 -31.25 14.32 -16.88
N GLN A 237 -31.45 13.04 -17.11
CA GLN A 237 -30.33 12.10 -17.12
C GLN A 237 -29.43 12.45 -18.31
N LEU A 238 -28.12 12.45 -18.05
CA LEU A 238 -27.10 12.79 -19.02
C LEU A 238 -26.45 11.54 -19.59
N LYS A 239 -25.98 11.65 -20.83
CA LYS A 239 -25.07 10.66 -21.43
C LYS A 239 -23.71 10.83 -20.77
N VAL A 240 -23.13 9.72 -20.31
CA VAL A 240 -21.81 9.71 -19.69
C VAL A 240 -20.87 8.83 -20.51
N GLU A 241 -19.61 9.24 -20.58
CA GLU A 241 -18.50 8.38 -20.99
C GLU A 241 -17.67 8.01 -19.76
N SER A 242 -17.03 6.84 -19.80
CA SER A 242 -16.08 6.41 -18.78
C SER A 242 -14.75 6.08 -19.42
N ARG A 243 -13.67 6.65 -18.89
CA ARG A 243 -12.29 6.36 -19.27
C ARG A 243 -11.53 5.91 -18.03
N GLY A 244 -11.17 4.63 -17.99
CA GLY A 244 -10.66 3.98 -16.77
C GLY A 244 -11.65 4.15 -15.61
N CYS A 245 -11.26 4.94 -14.60
CA CYS A 245 -12.04 5.25 -13.41
C CYS A 245 -12.67 6.65 -13.41
N ASN A 246 -12.41 7.44 -14.46
CA ASN A 246 -13.03 8.74 -14.65
C ASN A 246 -14.38 8.56 -15.35
N VAL A 247 -15.40 9.26 -14.88
CA VAL A 247 -16.70 9.38 -15.55
C VAL A 247 -16.96 10.84 -15.82
N ALA A 248 -17.30 11.16 -17.06
CA ALA A 248 -17.58 12.51 -17.52
C ALA A 248 -18.85 12.53 -18.36
N VAL A 249 -19.44 13.71 -18.51
CA VAL A 249 -20.61 13.92 -19.37
C VAL A 249 -20.15 13.97 -20.83
N ASP A 250 -20.73 13.12 -21.68
CA ASP A 250 -20.42 12.98 -23.11
C ASP A 250 -21.43 13.74 -23.98
N GLU A 251 -21.81 14.93 -23.55
CA GLU A 251 -22.69 15.82 -24.30
C GLU A 251 -22.59 17.27 -23.81
N PRO A 252 -22.94 18.27 -24.65
CA PRO A 252 -23.02 19.65 -24.22
C PRO A 252 -24.06 19.83 -23.10
N VAL A 253 -23.63 20.44 -22.00
CA VAL A 253 -24.50 20.76 -20.88
C VAL A 253 -24.47 22.25 -20.54
N HIS A 254 -25.61 22.76 -20.09
CA HIS A 254 -25.73 24.11 -19.61
C HIS A 254 -25.10 24.27 -18.22
N SER A 255 -25.12 25.49 -17.71
CA SER A 255 -24.62 25.79 -16.38
C SER A 255 -25.47 25.23 -15.24
N GLY A 256 -24.87 24.47 -14.33
CA GLY A 256 -25.49 24.09 -13.06
C GLY A 256 -24.65 23.11 -12.24
N ILE A 257 -25.33 22.42 -11.33
CA ILE A 257 -24.86 21.32 -10.48
C ILE A 257 -25.25 19.98 -11.13
N PHE A 258 -24.41 18.96 -11.02
CA PHE A 258 -24.52 17.65 -11.66
C PHE A 258 -24.21 16.52 -10.69
#